data_AF-A0A7C2Z997-F1
#
_entry.id   AF-A0A7C2Z997-F1
#
_cell.length_a   1.000
_cell.length_b   1.000
_cell.length_c   1.000
_cell.angle_alpha   90.00
_cell.angle_beta   90.00
_cell.angle_gamma   90.00
#
_symmetry.space_group_name_H-M   'P 1'
#
loop_
_entity.id
_entity.type
_entity.pdbx_description
1 polymer ?
#
loop_
_entity_poly.entity_id
_entity_poly.type
_entity_poly.pdbx_seq_one_letter_code
_entity_poly.pdbx_strand_id
1 'polypeptide(L)'
;METSLDVEWAHAMAPYAKIVLVEASSDSVPALYYAVQYAIDNCLGQVVSMSWGLPEPLEETVTGPGSIGSFNVLFSQTVRDGITLVASSGDEGAYNGLSYPNVNYPASDPNVLAVGGTNLTLSTSLYGTSNSKGGLVVSTAEYLWNESGGGVSDYFAEPCW
;
A
#
# COMPACT_ATOMS: atom_id res chain seq x y z
N MET A 1 13.25 -3.49 -8.08
CA MET A 1 12.70 -4.81 -7.71
C MET A 1 11.23 -4.65 -7.37
N GLU A 2 10.90 -3.71 -6.48
CA GLU A 2 9.52 -3.33 -6.11
C GLU A 2 8.57 -3.15 -7.30
N THR A 3 8.94 -2.32 -8.27
CA THR A 3 8.07 -2.02 -9.43
C THR A 3 7.69 -3.24 -10.26
N SER A 4 8.53 -4.28 -10.33
CA SER A 4 8.19 -5.54 -11.01
C SER A 4 7.24 -6.39 -10.16
N LEU A 5 7.48 -6.45 -8.85
CA LEU A 5 6.63 -7.16 -7.90
C LEU A 5 5.20 -6.61 -7.90
N ASP A 6 5.05 -5.28 -7.84
CA ASP A 6 3.77 -4.57 -7.89
C ASP A 6 2.94 -4.97 -9.10
N VAL A 7 3.56 -4.92 -10.29
CA VAL A 7 2.89 -5.22 -11.56
C VAL A 7 2.52 -6.69 -11.65
N GLU A 8 3.41 -7.60 -11.24
CA GLU A 8 3.16 -9.04 -11.28
C GLU A 8 2.01 -9.43 -10.36
N TRP A 9 1.96 -8.92 -9.12
CA TRP A 9 0.87 -9.22 -8.19
C TRP A 9 -0.45 -8.56 -8.57
N ALA A 10 -0.42 -7.30 -9.03
CA ALA A 10 -1.62 -6.67 -9.57
C ALA A 10 -2.19 -7.47 -10.75
N HIS A 11 -1.33 -7.97 -11.63
CA HIS A 11 -1.76 -8.82 -12.75
C HIS A 11 -2.24 -10.19 -12.30
N ALA A 12 -1.59 -10.82 -11.31
CA ALA A 12 -2.02 -12.11 -10.78
C ALA A 12 -3.42 -12.02 -10.14
N MET A 13 -3.70 -10.94 -9.42
CA MET A 13 -4.99 -10.71 -8.76
C MET A 13 -6.08 -10.23 -9.71
N ALA A 14 -5.73 -9.41 -10.70
CA ALA A 14 -6.65 -8.84 -11.68
C ALA A 14 -6.07 -8.95 -13.11
N PRO A 15 -6.05 -10.14 -13.71
CA PRO A 15 -5.33 -10.40 -14.98
C PRO A 15 -5.88 -9.65 -16.19
N TYR A 16 -7.12 -9.15 -16.10
CA TYR A 16 -7.75 -8.36 -17.15
C TYR A 16 -7.78 -6.85 -16.87
N ALA A 17 -7.24 -6.41 -15.74
CA ALA A 17 -7.10 -4.99 -15.45
C ALA A 17 -6.04 -4.36 -16.38
N LYS A 18 -6.30 -3.13 -16.83
CA LYS A 18 -5.26 -2.31 -17.45
C LYS A 18 -4.34 -1.80 -16.33
N ILE A 19 -3.10 -2.26 -16.34
CA ILE A 19 -2.08 -1.84 -15.37
C ILE A 19 -1.25 -0.73 -16.00
N VAL A 20 -1.11 0.38 -15.29
CA VAL A 20 -0.27 1.51 -15.67
C VAL A 20 0.81 1.67 -14.60
N LEU A 21 2.06 1.40 -14.97
CA LEU A 21 3.21 1.68 -14.12
C LEU A 21 3.60 3.16 -14.31
N VAL A 22 3.58 3.93 -13.23
CA VAL A 22 4.03 5.33 -13.22
C VAL A 22 5.34 5.39 -12.45
N GLU A 23 6.45 5.61 -13.15
CA GLU A 23 7.77 5.71 -12.55
C GLU A 23 8.09 7.17 -12.20
N ALA A 24 8.42 7.42 -10.93
CA ALA A 24 8.90 8.72 -10.49
C ALA A 24 10.32 9.02 -11.04
N SER A 25 10.71 10.29 -11.03
CA SER A 25 12.05 10.72 -11.46
C SER A 25 13.18 10.23 -10.55
N SER A 26 12.85 9.84 -9.32
CA SER A 26 13.75 9.31 -8.29
C SER A 26 12.96 8.53 -7.25
N ASP A 27 13.65 7.81 -6.37
CA ASP A 27 13.10 7.12 -5.20
C ASP A 27 12.80 8.06 -4.01
N SER A 28 13.10 9.36 -4.13
CA SER A 28 12.73 10.33 -3.10
C SER A 28 11.21 10.43 -2.95
N VAL A 29 10.75 10.52 -1.70
CA VAL A 29 9.33 10.58 -1.34
C VAL A 29 8.60 11.74 -2.04
N PRO A 30 9.16 12.97 -2.13
CA PRO A 30 8.54 14.02 -2.93
C PRO A 30 8.30 13.62 -4.39
N ALA A 31 9.25 12.95 -5.04
CA ALA A 31 9.11 12.51 -6.43
C ALA A 31 8.02 11.43 -6.58
N LEU A 32 7.88 10.55 -5.59
CA LEU A 32 6.81 9.56 -5.54
C LEU A 32 5.43 10.23 -5.43
N TYR A 33 5.28 11.24 -4.58
CA TYR A 33 4.03 12.02 -4.52
C TYR A 33 3.72 12.76 -5.83
N TYR A 34 4.73 13.31 -6.52
CA TYR A 34 4.52 13.89 -7.84
C TYR A 34 4.01 12.86 -8.85
N ALA A 35 4.50 11.62 -8.80
CA ALA A 35 4.01 10.53 -9.66
C ALA A 35 2.55 10.17 -9.33
N VAL A 36 2.17 10.15 -8.05
CA VAL A 36 0.78 9.95 -7.61
C VAL A 36 -0.13 11.08 -8.11
N GLN A 37 0.27 12.34 -7.92
CA GLN A 37 -0.47 13.50 -8.42
C GLN A 37 -0.65 13.42 -9.94
N TYR A 38 0.42 13.08 -10.68
CA TYR A 38 0.37 12.91 -12.12
C TYR A 38 -0.65 11.82 -12.53
N ALA A 39 -0.69 10.70 -11.83
CA ALA A 39 -1.64 9.62 -12.11
C ALA A 39 -3.09 10.05 -11.89
N ILE A 40 -3.34 10.82 -10.83
CA ILE A 40 -4.66 11.38 -10.48
C ILE A 40 -5.09 12.41 -11.54
N ASP A 41 -4.25 13.42 -11.81
CA ASP A 41 -4.57 14.53 -12.73
C ASP A 41 -4.85 14.05 -14.16
N ASN A 42 -4.19 12.95 -14.58
CA ASN A 42 -4.37 12.37 -15.90
C ASN A 42 -5.39 11.22 -15.93
N CYS A 43 -6.09 10.95 -14.82
CA CYS A 43 -7.11 9.90 -14.70
C CYS A 43 -6.62 8.54 -15.21
N LEU A 44 -5.38 8.15 -14.86
CA LEU A 44 -4.74 6.97 -15.44
C LEU A 44 -5.36 5.64 -14.96
N GLY A 45 -6.06 5.66 -13.82
CA GLY A 45 -6.73 4.49 -13.24
C GLY A 45 -7.73 4.87 -12.15
N GLN A 46 -8.52 3.87 -11.74
CA GLN A 46 -9.51 3.98 -10.66
C GLN A 46 -8.98 3.49 -9.31
N VAL A 47 -7.77 2.92 -9.30
CA VAL A 47 -7.05 2.47 -8.11
C VAL A 47 -5.60 2.92 -8.26
N VAL A 48 -5.05 3.55 -7.23
CA VAL A 48 -3.62 3.86 -7.11
C VAL A 48 -3.05 3.00 -5.98
N SER A 49 -2.09 2.15 -6.32
CA SER A 49 -1.37 1.31 -5.36
C SER A 49 -0.02 1.92 -5.04
N MET A 50 0.30 2.07 -3.77
CA MET A 50 1.53 2.68 -3.27
C MET A 50 2.26 1.69 -2.35
N SER A 51 3.28 1.01 -2.88
CA SER A 51 4.14 0.10 -2.13
C SER A 51 5.39 0.81 -1.61
N TRP A 52 5.17 1.96 -0.98
CA TRP A 52 6.21 2.80 -0.40
C TRP A 52 5.62 3.65 0.71
N GLY A 53 6.50 4.17 1.57
CA GLY A 53 6.14 5.10 2.61
C GLY A 53 7.33 5.40 3.49
N LEU A 54 7.09 6.17 4.53
CA LEU A 54 8.05 6.47 5.57
C LEU A 54 7.34 6.68 6.91
N PRO A 55 8.08 6.72 8.04
CA PRO A 55 7.49 7.03 9.34
C PRO A 55 6.75 8.36 9.32
N GLU A 56 5.46 8.36 9.64
CA GLU A 56 4.60 9.56 9.66
C GLU A 56 5.25 10.75 10.40
N PRO A 57 5.94 10.58 11.54
CA PRO A 57 6.63 11.69 12.22
C PRO A 57 7.76 12.35 11.41
N LEU A 58 8.31 11.67 10.39
CA LEU A 58 9.39 12.17 9.54
C LEU A 58 8.87 12.82 8.25
N GLU A 59 7.59 12.66 7.91
CA GLU A 59 7.03 13.06 6.61
C GLU A 59 7.22 14.55 6.34
N GLU A 60 6.88 15.42 7.29
CA GLU A 60 7.06 16.86 7.11
C GLU A 60 8.54 17.29 7.09
N THR A 61 9.44 16.49 7.68
CA THR A 61 10.89 16.75 7.63
C THR A 61 11.49 16.34 6.29
N VAL A 62 11.02 15.24 5.72
CA VAL A 62 11.51 14.67 4.45
C VAL A 62 10.90 15.38 3.25
N THR A 63 9.59 15.64 3.29
CA THR A 63 8.83 16.17 2.14
C THR A 63 8.60 17.68 2.23
N GLY A 64 8.53 18.23 3.44
CA GLY A 64 8.41 19.66 3.70
C GLY A 64 7.28 20.00 4.69
N PRO A 65 7.38 21.13 5.41
CA PRO A 65 6.38 21.50 6.42
C PRO A 65 4.96 21.57 5.85
N GLY A 66 4.00 20.95 6.54
CA GLY A 66 2.59 20.89 6.11
C GLY A 66 2.29 19.93 4.96
N SER A 67 3.23 19.03 4.61
CA SER A 67 3.01 18.02 3.56
C SER A 67 1.84 17.10 3.89
N ILE A 68 1.77 16.58 5.12
CA ILE A 68 0.68 15.69 5.58
C ILE A 68 -0.69 16.33 5.35
N GLY A 69 -0.86 17.59 5.79
CA GLY A 69 -2.13 18.32 5.60
C GLY A 69 -2.47 18.55 4.12
N SER A 70 -1.48 18.84 3.29
CA SER A 70 -1.66 19.07 1.86
C SER A 70 -2.07 17.77 1.13
N PHE A 71 -1.40 16.66 1.42
CA PHE A 71 -1.73 15.36 0.84
C PHE A 71 -3.05 14.81 1.34
N ASN A 72 -3.42 15.01 2.61
CA ASN A 72 -4.75 14.66 3.10
C ASN A 72 -5.88 15.39 2.32
N VAL A 73 -5.69 16.67 1.97
CA VAL A 73 -6.65 17.39 1.12
C VAL A 73 -6.71 16.78 -0.28
N LEU A 74 -5.55 16.48 -0.87
CA LEU A 74 -5.46 15.81 -2.17
C LEU A 74 -6.17 14.44 -2.16
N PHE A 75 -5.87 13.61 -1.18
CA PHE A 75 -6.43 12.26 -1.05
C PHE A 75 -7.92 12.30 -0.78
N SER A 76 -8.39 13.23 0.06
CA SER A 76 -9.82 13.45 0.27
C SER A 76 -10.55 13.85 -1.02
N GLN A 77 -9.94 14.69 -1.86
CA GLN A 77 -10.50 15.02 -3.17
C GLN A 77 -10.47 13.81 -4.11
N THR A 78 -9.38 13.06 -4.13
CA THR A 78 -9.17 11.89 -4.97
C THR A 78 -10.22 10.81 -4.72
N VAL A 79 -10.53 10.52 -3.45
CA VAL A 79 -11.58 9.55 -3.10
C VAL A 79 -12.98 10.05 -3.44
N ARG A 80 -13.22 11.37 -3.37
CA ARG A 80 -14.50 11.97 -3.84
C ARG A 80 -14.67 11.85 -5.35
N ASP A 81 -13.57 11.89 -6.10
CA ASP A 81 -13.54 11.68 -7.54
C ASP A 81 -13.65 10.20 -7.92
N GLY A 82 -13.81 9.31 -6.93
CA GLY A 82 -14.07 7.88 -7.12
C GLY A 82 -12.81 7.05 -7.38
N ILE A 83 -11.63 7.61 -7.12
CA ILE A 83 -10.35 6.88 -7.20
C ILE A 83 -10.01 6.30 -5.83
N THR A 84 -9.77 4.99 -5.78
CA THR A 84 -9.33 4.32 -4.55
C THR A 84 -7.83 4.45 -4.39
N LEU A 85 -7.38 4.84 -3.19
CA LEU A 85 -5.97 4.89 -2.83
C LEU A 85 -5.66 3.71 -1.89
N VAL A 86 -4.58 2.99 -2.16
CA VAL A 86 -4.15 1.84 -1.36
C VAL A 86 -2.66 2.00 -1.08
N ALA A 87 -2.25 1.83 0.18
CA ALA A 87 -0.85 1.90 0.58
C ALA A 87 -0.46 0.75 1.51
N SER A 88 0.77 0.28 1.41
CA SER A 88 1.33 -0.70 2.35
C SER A 88 1.49 -0.07 3.74
N SER A 89 1.16 -0.84 4.79
CA SER A 89 1.30 -0.37 6.17
C SER A 89 2.74 -0.32 6.68
N GLY A 90 3.69 -0.80 5.88
CA GLY A 90 5.12 -0.87 6.18
C GLY A 90 5.59 -2.28 6.55
N ASP A 91 6.90 -2.49 6.46
CA ASP A 91 7.60 -3.77 6.65
C ASP A 91 8.53 -3.76 7.88
N GLU A 92 8.34 -2.81 8.79
CA GLU A 92 9.19 -2.58 9.96
C GLU A 92 8.40 -2.63 11.28
N GLY A 93 7.28 -3.35 11.26
CA GLY A 93 6.40 -3.58 12.40
C GLY A 93 5.86 -2.28 13.01
N ALA A 94 5.53 -2.31 14.30
CA ALA A 94 4.96 -1.15 15.00
C ALA A 94 5.94 0.02 15.19
N TYR A 95 7.24 -0.18 14.92
CA TYR A 95 8.28 0.81 15.17
C TYR A 95 8.72 1.54 13.90
N ASN A 96 8.45 0.99 12.72
CA ASN A 96 8.73 1.60 11.44
C ASN A 96 10.14 2.25 11.38
N GLY A 97 11.17 1.54 11.85
CA GLY A 97 12.56 2.03 11.86
C GLY A 97 12.93 3.08 12.92
N LEU A 98 11.99 3.48 13.79
CA LEU A 98 12.24 4.44 14.88
C LEU A 98 12.40 3.75 16.24
N SER A 99 12.77 4.53 17.27
CA SER A 99 12.94 4.04 18.64
C SER A 99 11.63 3.96 19.45
N TYR A 100 10.50 4.38 18.86
CA TYR A 100 9.19 4.42 19.48
C TYR A 100 8.10 3.99 18.49
N PRO A 101 6.94 3.48 18.96
CA PRO A 101 5.86 3.07 18.07
C PRO A 101 5.33 4.24 17.23
N ASN A 102 5.08 3.99 15.95
CA ASN A 102 4.52 4.95 15.00
C ASN A 102 3.89 4.21 13.81
N VAL A 103 3.44 4.94 12.80
CA VAL A 103 2.77 4.40 11.61
C VAL A 103 3.43 4.86 10.32
N ASN A 104 3.18 4.14 9.23
CA ASN A 104 3.67 4.46 7.90
C ASN A 104 2.73 5.46 7.20
N TYR A 105 3.27 6.54 6.64
CA TYR A 105 2.56 7.46 5.77
C TYR A 105 2.96 7.18 4.30
N PRO A 106 2.03 7.12 3.33
CA PRO A 106 0.65 7.63 3.37
C PRO A 106 -0.42 6.67 3.93
N ALA A 107 -0.06 5.46 4.37
CA ALA A 107 -1.05 4.48 4.86
C ALA A 107 -1.85 4.95 6.10
N SER A 108 -1.32 5.85 6.92
CA SER A 108 -2.03 6.41 8.06
C SER A 108 -3.08 7.49 7.71
N ASP A 109 -3.14 7.95 6.45
CA ASP A 109 -4.15 8.93 6.03
C ASP A 109 -5.54 8.29 5.99
N PRO A 110 -6.59 8.91 6.57
CA PRO A 110 -7.93 8.34 6.64
C PRO A 110 -8.62 8.19 5.28
N ASN A 111 -8.08 8.79 4.21
CA ASN A 111 -8.57 8.64 2.83
C ASN A 111 -7.82 7.55 2.05
N VAL A 112 -6.86 6.85 2.67
CA VAL A 112 -6.07 5.79 2.05
C VAL A 112 -6.39 4.45 2.71
N LEU A 113 -6.60 3.41 1.91
CA LEU A 113 -6.76 2.06 2.41
C LEU A 113 -5.39 1.49 2.80
N ALA A 114 -5.11 1.44 4.10
CA ALA A 114 -3.92 0.78 4.65
C ALA A 114 -4.01 -0.75 4.52
N VAL A 115 -2.99 -1.37 3.94
CA VAL A 115 -2.91 -2.82 3.77
C VAL A 115 -1.72 -3.38 4.54
N GLY A 116 -2.01 -4.20 5.57
CA GLY A 116 -1.01 -4.94 6.32
C GLY A 116 -0.65 -6.29 5.68
N GLY A 117 0.33 -6.95 6.28
CA GLY A 117 0.84 -8.23 5.82
C GLY A 117 0.45 -9.41 6.71
N THR A 118 0.29 -10.56 6.06
CA THR A 118 0.04 -11.85 6.72
C THR A 118 1.03 -12.91 6.24
N ASN A 119 1.25 -13.90 7.08
CA ASN A 119 1.86 -15.15 6.67
C ASN A 119 0.76 -16.12 6.24
N LEU A 120 0.73 -16.44 4.95
CA LEU A 120 -0.23 -17.36 4.36
C LEU A 120 0.41 -18.76 4.21
N THR A 121 -0.17 -19.75 4.88
CA THR A 121 0.23 -21.15 4.73
C THR A 121 -0.69 -21.83 3.72
N LEU A 122 -0.10 -22.38 2.67
CA LEU A 122 -0.81 -23.11 1.62
C LEU A 122 -0.54 -24.61 1.76
N SER A 123 -1.58 -25.40 1.56
CA SER A 123 -1.45 -26.86 1.43
C SER A 123 -1.97 -27.31 0.08
N THR A 124 -1.27 -28.28 -0.49
CA THR A 124 -1.74 -29.06 -1.62
C THR A 124 -2.40 -30.33 -1.08
N SER A 125 -3.69 -30.25 -0.76
CA SER A 125 -4.46 -31.45 -0.43
C SER A 125 -4.89 -32.14 -1.72
N LEU A 126 -4.37 -33.35 -1.92
CA LEU A 126 -4.64 -34.27 -3.02
C LEU A 126 -6.13 -34.62 -3.09
N TYR A 127 -6.91 -33.90 -3.90
CA TYR A 127 -7.97 -34.60 -4.64
C TYR A 127 -7.26 -35.44 -5.70
N GLY A 128 -7.04 -36.71 -5.35
CA GLY A 128 -6.23 -37.64 -6.12
C GLY A 128 -6.59 -37.66 -7.59
N THR A 129 -5.81 -36.96 -8.41
CA THR A 129 -5.62 -37.30 -9.81
C THR A 129 -4.19 -36.97 -10.18
N SER A 130 -3.47 -37.99 -10.62
CA SER A 130 -2.21 -37.91 -11.34
C SER A 130 -2.45 -37.27 -12.71
N ASN A 131 -2.88 -36.01 -12.74
CA ASN A 131 -3.09 -35.29 -13.97
C ASN A 131 -2.16 -34.08 -13.95
N SER A 132 -1.44 -33.88 -15.05
CA SER A 132 -0.44 -32.83 -15.30
C SER A 132 -1.01 -31.40 -15.32
N LYS A 133 -2.06 -31.12 -14.55
CA LYS A 133 -2.80 -29.87 -14.45
C LYS A 133 -3.13 -29.61 -12.97
N GLY A 134 -2.22 -28.90 -12.30
CA GLY A 134 -2.39 -28.18 -11.02
C GLY A 134 -3.41 -28.74 -10.02
N GLY A 135 -2.92 -29.35 -8.93
CA GLY A 135 -3.75 -29.66 -7.78
C GLY A 135 -4.37 -28.41 -7.16
N LEU A 136 -5.52 -28.57 -6.52
CA LEU A 136 -6.17 -27.49 -5.76
C LEU A 136 -5.23 -27.04 -4.65
N VAL A 137 -4.81 -25.78 -4.70
CA VAL A 137 -4.07 -25.12 -3.62
C VAL A 137 -5.11 -24.52 -2.68
N VAL A 138 -5.04 -24.89 -1.40
CA VAL A 138 -5.98 -24.42 -0.37
C VAL A 138 -5.21 -23.66 0.69
N SER A 139 -5.70 -22.49 1.10
CA SER A 139 -5.21 -21.81 2.30
C SER A 139 -5.58 -22.62 3.54
N THR A 140 -4.59 -22.96 4.34
CA THR A 140 -4.78 -23.73 5.58
C THR A 140 -4.63 -22.91 6.84
N ALA A 141 -3.90 -21.80 6.77
CA ALA A 141 -3.76 -20.87 7.87
C ALA A 141 -3.33 -19.51 7.34
N GLU A 142 -3.79 -18.46 8.02
CA GLU A 142 -3.35 -17.09 7.83
C GLU A 142 -3.15 -16.49 9.23
N TYR A 143 -1.98 -15.90 9.45
CA TYR A 143 -1.64 -15.27 10.72
C TYR A 143 -0.84 -13.99 10.47
N LEU A 144 -0.75 -13.12 11.49
CA LEU A 144 -0.05 -11.84 11.37
C LEU A 144 1.39 -12.05 10.90
N TRP A 145 1.83 -11.25 9.93
CA TRP A 145 3.24 -11.12 9.64
C TRP A 145 3.88 -10.19 10.66
N ASN A 146 4.95 -10.65 11.33
CA ASN A 146 5.55 -9.95 12.47
C ASN A 146 6.11 -8.56 12.10
N GLU A 147 6.42 -8.36 10.83
CA GLU A 147 6.96 -7.11 10.29
C GLU A 147 5.87 -6.23 9.66
N SER A 148 4.61 -6.69 9.63
CA SER A 148 3.49 -5.85 9.20
C SER A 148 3.41 -4.60 10.06
N GLY A 149 3.50 -3.43 9.43
CA GLY A 149 3.32 -2.16 10.10
C GLY A 149 1.89 -1.98 10.61
N GLY A 150 1.75 -1.21 11.67
CA GLY A 150 0.47 -0.94 12.32
C GLY A 150 0.66 -0.17 13.62
N GLY A 151 -0.31 0.67 13.96
CA GLY A 151 -0.23 1.57 15.11
C GLY A 151 -1.35 2.60 15.11
N VAL A 152 -1.11 3.73 15.77
CA VAL A 152 -2.02 4.87 15.84
C VAL A 152 -1.31 6.09 15.27
N SER A 153 -1.99 6.86 14.43
CA SER A 153 -1.47 8.11 13.88
C SER A 153 -1.36 9.18 14.97
N ASP A 154 -0.30 9.99 14.91
CA ASP A 154 -0.13 11.18 15.74
C ASP A 154 -0.77 12.43 15.11
N TYR A 155 -1.13 12.37 13.82
CA TYR A 155 -1.62 13.50 13.03
C TYR A 155 -3.11 13.43 12.71
N PHE A 156 -3.66 12.23 12.54
CA PHE A 156 -5.05 12.02 12.15
C PHE A 156 -5.87 11.49 13.33
N ALA A 157 -7.03 12.12 13.56
CA ALA A 157 -8.01 11.61 14.50
C ALA A 157 -8.74 10.38 13.93
N GLU A 158 -9.22 9.53 14.83
CA GLU A 158 -10.05 8.37 14.48
C GLU A 158 -11.27 8.80 13.65
N PRO A 159 -11.47 8.22 12.45
CA PRO A 159 -12.66 8.45 11.65
C PRO A 159 -13.94 7.92 12.31
N CYS A 160 -15.11 8.41 11.89
CA CYS A 160 -16.40 8.05 12.50
C CYS A 160 -17.13 6.84 11.88
N TRP A 161 -16.49 6.13 10.94
CA TRP A 161 -17.09 5.01 10.20
C TRP A 161 -16.73 3.65 10.80
#